data_AF-A0A8H7CCS6-F1
#
_entry.id   AF-A0A8H7CCS6-F1
#
_cell.length_a   1.000
_cell.length_b   1.000
_cell.length_c   1.000
_cell.angle_alpha   90.00
_cell.angle_beta   90.00
_cell.angle_gamma   90.00
#
_symmetry.space_group_name_H-M   'P 1'
#
loop_
_entity.id
_entity.type
_entity.pdbx_description
1 polymer ?
#
loop_
_entity_poly.entity_id
_entity_poly.type
_entity_poly.pdbx_seq_one_letter_code
_entity_poly.pdbx_strand_id
1 'polypeptide(L)'
;MKLHLAVQVAISSTIIFPQVALGALTPDGVVDNIRVVGKASADINTALGLLTPSIDLVAKAPTIAQTVVTGFTTIVKLLTADVTVMQGTPPFDDVDAGPIVDVLTNFVRIHQALLSTVIGKHSIFAQFGLAAPIAAILRSLESIIDTFAFALIAMIPTKTASVEAGKNALDTSVKNTIELYTQLCLPSPLYPLIPPVCITL
;
A
#
# COMPACT_ATOMS: atom_id res chain seq x y z
N MET A 1 32.17 -26.70 4.63
CA MET A 1 31.89 -25.67 3.61
C MET A 1 30.44 -25.79 3.15
N LYS A 2 29.52 -25.07 3.80
CA LYS A 2 28.16 -24.82 3.29
C LYS A 2 27.75 -23.45 3.80
N LEU A 3 27.90 -22.49 2.90
CA LEU A 3 27.62 -21.07 3.07
C LEU A 3 26.09 -20.92 3.17
N HIS A 4 25.56 -20.73 4.38
CA HIS A 4 24.19 -20.23 4.54
C HIS A 4 24.24 -18.73 4.27
N LEU A 5 24.02 -18.36 3.01
CA LEU A 5 23.84 -16.98 2.59
C LEU A 5 22.48 -16.51 3.11
N ALA A 6 22.46 -15.96 4.32
CA ALA A 6 21.34 -15.19 4.82
C ALA A 6 21.17 -13.99 3.88
N VAL A 7 20.16 -14.05 3.02
CA VAL A 7 19.68 -12.90 2.25
C VAL A 7 18.95 -12.00 3.26
N GLN A 8 19.74 -11.22 3.99
CA GLN A 8 19.24 -10.13 4.81
C GLN A 8 18.90 -9.00 3.85
N VAL A 9 17.64 -8.94 3.38
CA VAL A 9 17.14 -7.72 2.76
C VAL A 9 17.01 -6.68 3.88
N ALA A 10 18.10 -5.96 4.13
CA ALA A 10 18.09 -4.76 4.93
C ALA A 10 17.28 -3.72 4.15
N ILE A 11 16.01 -3.54 4.54
CA ILE A 11 15.25 -2.34 4.18
C ILE A 11 15.80 -1.21 5.06
N SER A 12 17.04 -0.80 4.82
CA SER A 12 17.60 0.43 5.38
C SER A 12 17.13 1.57 4.53
N SER A 13 15.98 2.11 4.89
CA SER A 13 15.65 3.49 4.56
C SER A 13 15.17 4.13 5.86
N THR A 14 16.13 4.39 6.75
CA THR A 14 15.90 5.34 7.84
C THR A 14 15.84 6.72 7.20
N ILE A 15 14.68 7.12 6.71
CA ILE A 15 14.38 8.53 6.52
C ILE A 15 14.24 9.07 7.94
N ILE A 16 15.29 9.75 8.42
CA ILE A 16 15.20 10.56 9.62
C ILE A 16 14.29 11.72 9.23
N PHE A 17 13.03 11.64 9.62
CA PHE A 17 12.18 12.83 9.64
C PHE A 17 12.75 13.76 10.71
N PRO A 18 13.16 15.00 10.39
CA PRO A 18 13.24 15.99 11.44
C PRO A 18 11.85 16.06 12.06
N GLN A 19 11.74 15.83 13.37
CA GLN A 19 10.51 16.13 14.09
C GLN A 19 10.29 17.63 13.93
N VAL A 20 9.40 18.01 13.01
CA VAL A 20 9.02 19.41 12.83
C VAL A 20 8.27 19.80 14.11
N ALA A 21 8.79 20.81 14.80
CA ALA A 21 8.00 21.56 15.77
C ALA A 21 6.65 21.90 15.12
N LEU A 22 5.53 21.80 15.84
CA LEU A 22 4.14 22.04 15.39
C LEU A 22 4.00 23.27 14.45
N GLY A 23 4.28 23.06 13.17
CA GLY A 23 4.28 24.05 12.12
C GLY A 23 3.48 23.49 10.96
N ALA A 24 2.71 24.35 10.30
CA ALA A 24 1.92 24.00 9.14
C ALA A 24 2.81 23.36 8.05
N LEU A 25 2.28 22.36 7.34
CA LEU A 25 2.95 21.80 6.17
C LEU A 25 3.07 22.88 5.08
N THR A 26 4.16 22.81 4.33
CA THR A 26 4.29 23.52 3.06
C THR A 26 3.71 22.67 1.93
N PRO A 27 3.34 23.27 0.79
CA PRO A 27 2.91 22.51 -0.39
C PRO A 27 3.93 21.45 -0.81
N ASP A 28 5.22 21.80 -0.84
CA ASP A 28 6.32 20.86 -1.14
C ASP A 28 6.41 19.73 -0.11
N GLY A 29 6.17 20.02 1.17
CA GLY A 29 6.13 19.01 2.23
C GLY A 29 5.01 17.98 2.01
N VAL A 30 3.83 18.42 1.58
CA VAL A 30 2.74 17.50 1.22
C VAL A 30 3.13 16.66 0.00
N VAL A 31 3.75 17.27 -1.00
CA VAL A 31 4.20 16.56 -2.20
C VAL A 31 5.21 15.47 -1.86
N ASP A 32 6.20 15.77 -1.03
CA ASP A 32 7.23 14.83 -0.63
C ASP A 32 6.67 13.69 0.23
N ASN A 33 5.73 13.98 1.13
CA ASN A 33 5.06 12.95 1.92
C ASN A 33 4.30 11.96 1.02
N ILE A 34 3.54 12.45 0.02
CA ILE A 34 2.86 11.58 -0.96
C ILE A 34 3.87 10.74 -1.75
N ARG A 35 5.01 11.32 -2.14
CA ARG A 35 6.08 10.56 -2.83
C ARG A 35 6.65 9.45 -1.96
N VAL A 36 6.84 9.67 -0.66
CA VAL A 36 7.31 8.64 0.28
C VAL A 36 6.34 7.47 0.33
N VAL A 37 5.03 7.74 0.40
CA VAL A 37 4.00 6.69 0.38
C VAL A 37 3.97 5.96 -0.97
N GLY A 38 4.10 6.69 -2.08
CA GLY A 38 4.23 6.11 -3.42
C GLY A 38 5.46 5.21 -3.56
N LYS A 39 6.59 5.61 -3.00
CA LYS A 39 7.81 4.79 -2.97
C LYS A 39 7.59 3.52 -2.16
N ALA A 40 7.02 3.62 -0.96
CA ALA A 40 6.70 2.44 -0.15
C ALA A 40 5.80 1.45 -0.92
N SER A 41 4.84 1.96 -1.69
CA SER A 41 3.98 1.13 -2.55
C SER A 41 4.77 0.43 -3.66
N ALA A 42 5.68 1.14 -4.33
CA ALA A 42 6.55 0.57 -5.35
C ALA A 42 7.54 -0.49 -4.80
N ASP A 43 8.05 -0.29 -3.59
CA ASP A 43 8.95 -1.24 -2.92
C ASP A 43 8.22 -2.56 -2.61
N ILE A 44 6.98 -2.51 -2.12
CA ILE A 44 6.14 -3.71 -1.92
C ILE A 44 5.91 -4.41 -3.27
N ASN A 45 5.60 -3.65 -4.32
CA ASN A 45 5.35 -4.20 -5.65
C ASN A 45 6.58 -4.93 -6.20
N THR A 46 7.78 -4.39 -5.95
CA THR A 46 9.05 -5.01 -6.30
C THR A 46 9.25 -6.34 -5.56
N ALA A 47 8.95 -6.38 -4.26
CA ALA A 47 9.04 -7.61 -3.47
C ALA A 47 8.07 -8.69 -3.97
N LEU A 48 6.84 -8.31 -4.33
CA LEU A 48 5.85 -9.22 -4.93
C LEU A 48 6.31 -9.78 -6.28
N GLY A 49 7.10 -9.03 -7.05
CA GLY A 49 7.72 -9.50 -8.30
C GLY A 49 8.66 -10.69 -8.11
N LEU A 50 9.17 -10.92 -6.89
CA LEU A 50 10.02 -12.07 -6.56
C LEU A 50 9.23 -13.37 -6.37
N LEU A 51 7.91 -13.29 -6.20
CA LEU A 51 7.03 -14.46 -6.14
C LEU A 51 6.69 -14.95 -7.55
N THR A 52 7.61 -15.72 -8.11
CA THR A 52 7.42 -16.45 -9.37
C THR A 52 7.04 -17.91 -9.09
N PRO A 53 6.24 -18.56 -9.95
CA PRO A 53 5.99 -20.00 -9.88
C PRO A 53 7.31 -20.77 -9.90
N SER A 54 7.72 -21.28 -8.75
CA SER A 54 8.98 -22.00 -8.55
C SER A 54 8.84 -22.97 -7.38
N ILE A 55 9.73 -23.96 -7.30
CA ILE A 55 9.75 -24.95 -6.20
C ILE A 55 9.97 -24.32 -4.81
N ASP A 56 10.47 -23.09 -4.77
CA ASP A 56 10.87 -22.38 -3.54
C ASP A 56 9.72 -21.56 -2.91
N LEU A 57 8.49 -21.70 -3.44
CA LEU A 57 7.35 -20.93 -2.95
C LEU A 57 7.00 -21.23 -1.48
N VAL A 58 7.26 -22.45 -1.00
CA VAL A 58 7.04 -22.83 0.41
C VAL A 58 7.88 -21.94 1.35
N ALA A 59 9.12 -21.63 0.98
CA ALA A 59 10.00 -20.78 1.78
C ALA A 59 9.76 -19.28 1.50
N LYS A 60 9.54 -18.91 0.23
CA LYS A 60 9.40 -17.50 -0.18
C LYS A 60 8.05 -16.88 0.16
N ALA A 61 6.95 -17.61 0.02
CA ALA A 61 5.61 -17.04 0.19
C ALA A 61 5.38 -16.45 1.58
N PRO A 62 5.75 -17.12 2.70
CA PRO A 62 5.62 -16.53 4.03
C PRO A 62 6.44 -15.25 4.20
N THR A 63 7.69 -15.24 3.73
CA THR A 63 8.56 -14.05 3.82
C THR A 63 8.00 -12.87 3.04
N ILE A 64 7.56 -13.09 1.80
CA ILE A 64 7.00 -12.02 0.99
C ILE A 64 5.62 -11.57 1.52
N ALA A 65 4.79 -12.48 2.03
CA ALA A 65 3.54 -12.10 2.70
C ALA A 65 3.82 -11.19 3.90
N GLN A 66 4.85 -11.51 4.70
CA GLN A 66 5.27 -10.65 5.80
C GLN A 66 5.76 -9.28 5.29
N THR A 67 6.52 -9.23 4.19
CA THR A 67 6.91 -7.97 3.56
C THR A 67 5.71 -7.14 3.12
N VAL A 68 4.68 -7.76 2.54
CA VAL A 68 3.44 -7.10 2.14
C VAL A 68 2.70 -6.52 3.36
N VAL A 69 2.51 -7.33 4.41
CA VAL A 69 1.83 -6.90 5.63
C VAL A 69 2.58 -5.76 6.32
N THR A 70 3.89 -5.90 6.48
CA THR A 70 4.74 -4.85 7.06
C THR A 70 4.74 -3.59 6.20
N GLY A 71 4.82 -3.73 4.87
CA GLY A 71 4.80 -2.61 3.94
C GLY A 71 3.50 -1.82 4.01
N PHE A 72 2.34 -2.49 3.97
CA PHE A 72 1.06 -1.81 4.16
C PHE A 72 0.92 -1.20 5.55
N THR A 73 1.45 -1.86 6.60
CA THR A 73 1.50 -1.27 7.95
C THR A 73 2.30 0.03 7.98
N THR A 74 3.42 0.09 7.26
CA THR A 74 4.23 1.31 7.11
C THR A 74 3.45 2.40 6.37
N ILE A 75 2.77 2.06 5.26
CA ILE A 75 1.92 3.02 4.53
C ILE A 75 0.84 3.59 5.45
N VAL A 76 0.15 2.75 6.22
CA VAL A 76 -0.88 3.19 7.18
C VAL A 76 -0.27 4.16 8.21
N LYS A 77 0.91 3.87 8.75
CA LYS A 77 1.60 4.75 9.69
C LYS A 77 2.01 6.09 9.07
N LEU A 78 2.54 6.08 7.86
CA LEU A 78 2.93 7.29 7.13
C LEU A 78 1.71 8.19 6.92
N LEU A 79 0.62 7.64 6.37
CA LEU A 79 -0.62 8.39 6.16
C LEU A 79 -1.23 8.88 7.47
N THR A 80 -1.14 8.12 8.57
CA THR A 80 -1.60 8.56 9.89
C THR A 80 -0.80 9.76 10.40
N ALA A 81 0.53 9.73 10.23
CA ALA A 81 1.38 10.85 10.60
C ALA A 81 1.07 12.08 9.72
N ASP A 82 0.93 11.88 8.41
CA ASP A 82 0.58 12.94 7.48
C ASP A 82 -0.74 13.62 7.85
N VAL A 83 -1.82 12.84 8.04
CA VAL A 83 -3.13 13.36 8.48
C VAL A 83 -3.01 14.21 9.74
N THR A 84 -2.21 13.77 10.72
CA THR A 84 -2.03 14.49 11.98
C THR A 84 -1.43 15.87 11.77
N VAL A 85 -0.45 16.01 10.86
CA VAL A 85 0.17 17.32 10.57
C VAL A 85 -0.73 18.16 9.65
N MET A 86 -1.48 17.54 8.73
CA MET A 86 -2.43 18.23 7.85
C MET A 86 -3.53 18.96 8.62
N GLN A 87 -4.01 18.41 9.74
CA GLN A 87 -5.04 19.06 10.59
C GLN A 87 -4.61 20.41 11.18
N GLY A 88 -3.31 20.65 11.31
CA GLY A 88 -2.74 21.94 11.76
C GLY A 88 -2.37 22.89 10.62
N THR A 89 -2.61 22.50 9.37
CA THR A 89 -2.15 23.23 8.18
C THR A 89 -3.33 24.03 7.59
N PRO A 90 -3.21 25.37 7.44
CA PRO A 90 -4.23 26.16 6.74
C PRO A 90 -4.39 25.72 5.28
N PRO A 91 -5.57 25.94 4.67
CA PRO A 91 -5.76 25.63 3.26
C PRO A 91 -4.77 26.38 2.37
N PHE A 92 -4.25 25.69 1.36
CA PHE A 92 -3.43 26.27 0.31
C PHE A 92 -4.28 26.96 -0.75
N ASP A 93 -3.67 27.89 -1.47
CA ASP A 93 -4.29 28.51 -2.63
C ASP A 93 -4.29 27.55 -3.84
N ASP A 94 -4.95 27.97 -4.94
CA ASP A 94 -5.08 27.12 -6.11
C ASP A 94 -3.76 26.89 -6.88
N VAL A 95 -2.81 27.83 -6.76
CA VAL A 95 -1.48 27.74 -7.40
C VAL A 95 -0.67 26.62 -6.75
N ASP A 96 -0.69 26.56 -5.43
CA ASP A 96 0.01 25.55 -4.64
C ASP A 96 -0.66 24.18 -4.69
N ALA A 97 -1.96 24.13 -4.95
CA ALA A 97 -2.72 22.88 -5.03
C ALA A 97 -2.42 22.03 -6.27
N GLY A 98 -1.97 22.64 -7.37
CA GLY A 98 -1.69 21.94 -8.64
C GLY A 98 -0.66 20.81 -8.50
N PRO A 99 0.56 21.08 -8.02
CA PRO A 99 1.60 20.06 -7.81
C PRO A 99 1.17 18.91 -6.88
N ILE A 100 0.32 19.22 -5.89
CA ILE A 100 -0.23 18.22 -4.95
C ILE A 100 -1.18 17.25 -5.69
N VAL A 101 -2.01 17.76 -6.60
CA VAL A 101 -2.88 16.91 -7.42
C VAL A 101 -2.08 16.05 -8.40
N ASP A 102 -1.02 16.59 -8.99
CA ASP A 102 -0.17 15.84 -9.93
C ASP A 102 0.51 14.65 -9.24
N VAL A 103 1.09 14.89 -8.05
CA VAL A 103 1.72 13.82 -7.28
C VAL A 103 0.71 12.82 -6.73
N LEU A 104 -0.48 13.27 -6.32
CA LEU A 104 -1.58 12.40 -5.90
C LEU A 104 -1.99 11.47 -7.05
N THR A 105 -2.14 12.01 -8.26
CA THR A 105 -2.52 11.24 -9.46
C THR A 105 -1.48 10.15 -9.76
N ASN A 106 -0.19 10.49 -9.68
CA ASN A 106 0.87 9.49 -9.87
C ASN A 106 0.91 8.46 -8.74
N PHE A 107 0.68 8.87 -7.49
CA PHE A 107 0.56 7.95 -6.36
C PHE A 107 -0.59 6.97 -6.57
N VAL A 108 -1.78 7.44 -6.95
CA VAL A 108 -2.96 6.60 -7.22
C VAL A 108 -2.60 5.53 -8.24
N ARG A 109 -1.95 5.90 -9.35
CA ARG A 109 -1.51 4.96 -10.38
C ARG A 109 -0.52 3.92 -9.85
N ILE A 110 0.48 4.33 -9.06
CA ILE A 110 1.47 3.42 -8.46
C ILE A 110 0.78 2.44 -7.50
N HIS A 111 -0.12 2.94 -6.67
CA HIS A 111 -0.79 2.13 -5.66
C HIS A 111 -1.80 1.16 -6.29
N GLN A 112 -2.50 1.55 -7.36
CA GLN A 112 -3.34 0.64 -8.14
C GLN A 112 -2.51 -0.46 -8.81
N ALA A 113 -1.31 -0.15 -9.33
CA ALA A 113 -0.42 -1.17 -9.87
C ALA A 113 0.02 -2.16 -8.78
N LEU A 114 0.32 -1.69 -7.57
CA LEU A 114 0.57 -2.55 -6.42
C LEU A 114 -0.64 -3.46 -6.12
N LEU A 115 -1.84 -2.91 -5.99
CA LEU A 115 -3.04 -3.69 -5.66
C LEU A 115 -3.37 -4.72 -6.74
N SER A 116 -3.18 -4.37 -8.03
CA SER A 116 -3.29 -5.31 -9.15
C SER A 116 -2.30 -6.47 -9.02
N THR A 117 -1.05 -6.20 -8.63
CA THR A 117 -0.07 -7.26 -8.37
C THR A 117 -0.45 -8.11 -7.16
N VAL A 118 -0.93 -7.51 -6.07
CA VAL A 118 -1.42 -8.22 -4.87
C VAL A 118 -2.55 -9.18 -5.28
N ILE A 119 -3.57 -8.69 -5.99
CA ILE A 119 -4.64 -9.51 -6.58
C ILE A 119 -4.06 -10.67 -7.41
N GLY A 120 -3.11 -10.40 -8.31
CA GLY A 120 -2.47 -11.42 -9.14
C GLY A 120 -1.63 -12.46 -8.36
N LYS A 121 -1.33 -12.21 -7.09
CA LYS A 121 -0.59 -13.12 -6.19
C LYS A 121 -1.49 -13.83 -5.19
N HIS A 122 -2.80 -13.57 -5.22
CA HIS A 122 -3.76 -14.17 -4.29
C HIS A 122 -3.66 -15.70 -4.21
N SER A 123 -3.61 -16.40 -5.35
CA SER A 123 -3.57 -17.88 -5.37
C SER A 123 -2.34 -18.45 -4.64
N ILE A 124 -1.19 -17.78 -4.72
CA ILE A 124 0.01 -18.16 -3.96
C ILE A 124 -0.25 -18.00 -2.47
N PHE A 125 -0.74 -16.84 -2.03
CA PHE A 125 -0.95 -16.59 -0.60
C PHE A 125 -2.07 -17.47 -0.02
N ALA A 126 -3.14 -17.70 -0.77
CA ALA A 126 -4.21 -18.61 -0.40
C ALA A 126 -3.71 -20.06 -0.23
N GLN A 127 -2.87 -20.54 -1.15
CA GLN A 127 -2.27 -21.88 -1.08
C GLN A 127 -1.55 -22.14 0.25
N PHE A 128 -0.94 -21.11 0.84
CA PHE A 128 -0.14 -21.22 2.06
C PHE A 128 -0.86 -20.64 3.31
N GLY A 129 -2.16 -20.33 3.23
CA GLY A 129 -2.92 -19.80 4.37
C GLY A 129 -2.52 -18.37 4.79
N LEU A 130 -1.96 -17.59 3.87
CA LEU A 130 -1.42 -16.25 4.13
C LEU A 130 -2.39 -15.12 3.76
N ALA A 131 -3.60 -15.45 3.28
CA ALA A 131 -4.57 -14.45 2.81
C ALA A 131 -5.16 -13.59 3.96
N ALA A 132 -5.52 -14.21 5.08
CA ALA A 132 -6.16 -13.53 6.21
C ALA A 132 -5.37 -12.33 6.79
N PRO A 133 -4.05 -12.44 7.09
CA PRO A 133 -3.30 -11.28 7.58
C PRO A 133 -3.16 -10.16 6.54
N ILE A 134 -3.15 -10.49 5.25
CA ILE A 134 -3.15 -9.49 4.17
C ILE A 134 -4.52 -8.79 4.10
N ALA A 135 -5.62 -9.54 4.18
CA ALA A 135 -6.96 -8.96 4.24
C ALA A 135 -7.14 -8.01 5.45
N ALA A 136 -6.58 -8.37 6.61
CA ALA A 136 -6.66 -7.55 7.81
C ALA A 136 -6.00 -6.18 7.61
N ILE A 137 -4.77 -6.14 7.07
CA ILE A 137 -4.07 -4.87 6.86
C ILE A 137 -4.68 -4.04 5.72
N LEU A 138 -5.27 -4.67 4.71
CA LEU A 138 -5.98 -3.97 3.63
C LEU A 138 -7.22 -3.22 4.14
N ARG A 139 -7.94 -3.73 5.14
CA ARG A 139 -9.04 -2.99 5.79
C ARG A 139 -8.54 -1.75 6.53
N SER A 140 -7.41 -1.86 7.22
CA SER A 140 -6.79 -0.69 7.84
C SER A 140 -6.34 0.34 6.81
N LEU A 141 -5.86 -0.13 5.65
CA LEU A 141 -5.47 0.71 4.52
C LEU A 141 -6.67 1.46 3.92
N GLU A 142 -7.81 0.80 3.72
CA GLU A 142 -9.05 1.43 3.25
C GLU A 142 -9.46 2.59 4.17
N SER A 143 -9.51 2.32 5.48
CA SER A 143 -9.90 3.31 6.49
C SER A 143 -8.99 4.55 6.51
N ILE A 144 -7.67 4.37 6.39
CA ILE A 144 -6.75 5.50 6.40
C ILE A 144 -6.71 6.26 5.06
N ILE A 145 -6.94 5.60 3.92
CA ILE A 145 -7.05 6.28 2.61
C ILE A 145 -8.22 7.27 2.63
N ASP A 146 -9.35 6.86 3.21
CA ASP A 146 -10.51 7.73 3.35
C ASP A 146 -10.23 8.94 4.25
N THR A 147 -9.58 8.70 5.39
CA THR A 147 -9.20 9.77 6.32
C THR A 147 -8.20 10.74 5.69
N PHE A 148 -7.20 10.20 4.97
CA PHE A 148 -6.21 11.00 4.24
C PHE A 148 -6.85 11.85 3.14
N ALA A 149 -7.79 11.28 2.37
CA ALA A 149 -8.49 12.02 1.34
C ALA A 149 -9.28 13.21 1.92
N PHE A 150 -9.96 13.03 3.05
CA PHE A 150 -10.67 14.13 3.70
C PHE A 150 -9.72 15.22 4.23
N ALA A 151 -8.59 14.83 4.82
CA ALA A 151 -7.57 15.79 5.25
C ALA A 151 -7.00 16.58 4.05
N LEU A 152 -6.76 15.91 2.93
CA LEU A 152 -6.27 16.53 1.71
C LEU A 152 -7.30 17.48 1.09
N ILE A 153 -8.59 17.12 1.06
CA ILE A 153 -9.67 18.01 0.61
C ILE A 153 -9.71 19.29 1.45
N ALA A 154 -9.53 19.19 2.77
CA ALA A 154 -9.50 20.36 3.65
C ALA A 154 -8.31 21.28 3.35
N MET A 155 -7.16 20.73 2.97
CA MET A 155 -5.97 21.51 2.62
C MET A 155 -6.03 22.13 1.22
N ILE A 156 -6.62 21.46 0.23
CA ILE A 156 -6.72 21.95 -1.15
C ILE A 156 -8.18 22.02 -1.64
N PRO A 157 -9.03 22.86 -1.01
CA PRO A 157 -10.48 22.85 -1.24
C PRO A 157 -10.88 23.15 -2.68
N THR A 158 -10.07 23.92 -3.43
CA THR A 158 -10.29 24.22 -4.84
C THR A 158 -10.11 23.01 -5.77
N LYS A 159 -9.46 21.94 -5.30
CA LYS A 159 -9.18 20.70 -6.06
C LYS A 159 -9.96 19.48 -5.57
N THR A 160 -11.03 19.66 -4.79
CA THR A 160 -11.85 18.60 -4.20
C THR A 160 -12.19 17.46 -5.19
N ALA A 161 -12.68 17.81 -6.38
CA ALA A 161 -13.06 16.80 -7.39
C ALA A 161 -11.89 15.91 -7.83
N SER A 162 -10.66 16.44 -7.87
CA SER A 162 -9.48 15.64 -8.22
C SER A 162 -9.09 14.68 -7.10
N VAL A 163 -9.21 15.13 -5.84
CA VAL A 163 -8.94 14.29 -4.66
C VAL A 163 -9.98 13.17 -4.55
N GLU A 164 -11.26 13.49 -4.74
CA GLU A 164 -12.35 12.51 -4.73
C GLU A 164 -12.20 11.47 -5.84
N ALA A 165 -11.82 11.88 -7.05
CA ALA A 165 -11.55 10.94 -8.14
C ALA A 165 -10.43 9.96 -7.78
N GLY A 166 -9.33 10.46 -7.20
CA GLY A 166 -8.22 9.63 -6.72
C GLY A 166 -8.65 8.66 -5.61
N LYS A 167 -9.39 9.16 -4.61
CA LYS A 167 -9.95 8.35 -3.52
C LYS A 167 -10.83 7.23 -4.06
N ASN A 168 -11.80 7.54 -4.91
CA ASN A 168 -12.76 6.55 -5.44
C ASN A 168 -12.06 5.47 -6.27
N ALA A 169 -11.02 5.84 -7.02
CA ALA A 169 -10.21 4.91 -7.80
C ALA A 169 -9.41 3.94 -6.91
N LEU A 170 -8.87 4.44 -5.78
CA LEU A 170 -8.20 3.60 -4.78
C LEU A 170 -9.18 2.74 -3.99
N ASP A 171 -10.29 3.31 -3.53
CA ASP A 171 -11.35 2.62 -2.78
C ASP A 171 -11.85 1.39 -3.54
N THR A 172 -12.17 1.56 -4.82
CA THR A 172 -12.57 0.43 -5.70
C THR A 172 -11.49 -0.66 -5.75
N SER A 173 -10.21 -0.27 -5.88
CA SER A 173 -9.11 -1.23 -5.99
C SER A 173 -8.86 -1.97 -4.68
N VAL A 174 -8.93 -1.26 -3.55
CA VAL A 174 -8.74 -1.83 -2.21
C VAL A 174 -9.89 -2.77 -1.88
N LYS A 175 -11.14 -2.37 -2.11
CA LYS A 175 -12.33 -3.22 -1.91
C LYS A 175 -12.25 -4.52 -2.70
N ASN A 176 -11.97 -4.44 -4.00
CA ASN A 176 -11.79 -5.63 -4.83
C ASN A 176 -10.69 -6.55 -4.29
N THR A 177 -9.60 -5.98 -3.76
CA THR A 177 -8.51 -6.76 -3.16
C THR A 177 -8.94 -7.41 -1.84
N ILE A 178 -9.64 -6.67 -0.97
CA ILE A 178 -10.18 -7.19 0.29
C ILE A 178 -11.14 -8.34 0.01
N GLU A 179 -12.13 -8.14 -0.86
CA GLU A 179 -13.12 -9.16 -1.22
C GLU A 179 -12.43 -10.46 -1.64
N LEU A 180 -11.46 -10.37 -2.55
CA LEU A 180 -10.69 -11.52 -3.00
C LEU A 180 -9.94 -12.21 -1.85
N TYR A 181 -9.22 -11.46 -1.02
CA TYR A 181 -8.42 -12.00 0.08
C TYR A 181 -9.23 -12.49 1.29
N THR A 182 -10.53 -12.21 1.32
CA THR A 182 -11.46 -12.72 2.34
C THR A 182 -12.15 -14.03 1.94
N GLN A 183 -11.95 -14.49 0.71
CA GLN A 183 -12.48 -15.77 0.26
C GLN A 183 -11.93 -16.93 1.09
N LEU A 184 -12.77 -17.95 1.29
CA LEU A 184 -12.32 -19.22 1.85
C LEU A 184 -11.71 -20.05 0.73
N CYS A 185 -10.43 -20.37 0.84
CA CYS A 185 -9.72 -21.15 -0.17
C CYS A 185 -9.27 -22.52 0.37
N LEU A 186 -9.51 -23.56 -0.42
CA LEU A 186 -8.98 -24.90 -0.21
C LEU A 186 -7.65 -25.03 -0.96
N PRO A 187 -6.52 -25.24 -0.27
CA PRO A 187 -5.22 -25.43 -0.92
C PRO A 187 -5.24 -26.61 -1.90
N SER A 188 -4.52 -26.48 -3.00
CA SER A 188 -4.40 -27.52 -4.01
C SER A 188 -3.21 -28.44 -3.72
N PRO A 189 -3.37 -29.78 -3.79
CA PRO A 189 -2.27 -30.73 -3.70
C PRO A 189 -1.38 -30.73 -4.97
N LEU A 190 -1.88 -30.15 -6.07
CA LEU A 190 -1.20 -30.08 -7.37
C LEU A 190 -0.72 -28.66 -7.68
N TYR A 191 -0.52 -27.83 -6.68
CA TYR A 191 0.00 -26.48 -6.86
C TYR A 191 1.45 -26.50 -7.35
N PRO A 192 1.86 -25.69 -8.36
CA PRO A 192 1.12 -24.60 -9.01
C PRO A 192 0.32 -25.01 -10.27
N LEU A 193 0.26 -26.29 -10.66
CA LEU A 193 -0.48 -26.74 -11.85
C LEU A 193 -1.98 -26.48 -11.71
N ILE A 194 -2.53 -26.73 -10.52
CA ILE A 194 -3.93 -26.44 -10.19
C ILE A 194 -3.93 -25.42 -9.05
N PRO A 195 -4.53 -24.22 -9.22
CA PRO A 195 -4.62 -23.23 -8.15
C PRO A 195 -5.59 -23.69 -7.04
N PRO A 196 -5.54 -23.07 -5.85
CA PRO A 196 -6.56 -23.26 -4.82
C PRO A 196 -7.96 -22.98 -5.35
N VAL A 197 -8.95 -23.71 -4.84
CA VAL A 197 -10.37 -23.42 -5.10
C VAL A 197 -10.87 -22.48 -4.02
N CYS A 198 -11.34 -21.31 -4.41
CA CYS A 198 -11.82 -20.28 -3.49
C CYS A 198 -13.33 -20.05 -3.66
N ILE A 199 -14.02 -19.83 -2.54
CA ILE A 199 -15.44 -19.46 -2.51
C ILE A 199 -15.62 -18.14 -1.77
N THR A 200 -16.57 -17.34 -2.25
CA THR A 200 -17.02 -16.13 -1.54
C THR A 200 -17.98 -16.57 -0.44
N LEU A 201 -17.79 -16.02 0.76
CA LEU A 201 -18.65 -16.28 1.92
C LEU A 201 -19.85 -15.33 1.93
#